data_AF-A0A2D6X5G1-F1
#
_entry.id   AF-A0A2D6X5G1-F1
#
_cell.length_a   1.000
_cell.length_b   1.000
_cell.length_c   1.000
_cell.angle_alpha   90.00
_cell.angle_beta   90.00
_cell.angle_gamma   90.00
#
_symmetry.space_group_name_H-M   'P 1'
#
loop_
_entity.id
_entity.type
_entity.pdbx_description
1 polymer ?
#
loop_
_entity_poly.entity_id
_entity_poly.type
_entity_poly.pdbx_seq_one_letter_code
_entity_poly.pdbx_strand_id
1 'polypeptide(L)'
;PEPRKKDTPEQFLMAAWVKEAGFGSILEQDFEPYVVDIYIPDLILALEIDGPYHMTRRDAYRDAYLRTNYNIEIWRYPLKIVKSSFKAEFIDNLLKYAQEQINA
;
A
#
# COMPACT_ATOMS: atom_id res chain seq x y z
N PRO A 1 19.40 10.83 -2.19
CA PRO A 1 18.36 9.78 -2.01
C PRO A 1 18.69 8.62 -2.94
N GLU A 2 18.65 7.37 -2.47
CA GLU A 2 18.71 6.25 -3.41
C GLU A 2 17.52 6.33 -4.38
N PRO A 3 17.70 6.01 -5.67
CA PRO A 3 16.60 5.98 -6.61
C PRO A 3 15.58 4.94 -6.16
N ARG A 4 14.31 5.34 -6.12
CA ARG A 4 13.20 4.43 -5.83
C ARG A 4 13.24 3.29 -6.85
N LYS A 5 13.26 2.04 -6.37
CA LYS A 5 13.15 0.87 -7.24
C LYS A 5 11.71 0.82 -7.74
N LYS A 6 11.54 0.93 -9.05
CA LYS A 6 10.26 0.77 -9.73
C LYS A 6 9.99 -0.71 -9.99
N ASP A 7 8.72 -1.07 -10.14
CA ASP A 7 8.27 -2.38 -10.63
C ASP A 7 8.90 -3.56 -9.86
N THR A 8 8.86 -3.52 -8.52
CA THR A 8 9.47 -4.61 -7.73
C THR A 8 8.59 -5.86 -7.75
N PRO A 9 9.16 -7.08 -7.69
CA PRO A 9 8.39 -8.33 -7.61
C PRO A 9 7.34 -8.33 -6.49
N GLU A 10 7.65 -7.67 -5.38
CA GLU A 10 6.77 -7.55 -4.23
C GLU A 10 5.56 -6.65 -4.50
N GLN A 11 5.72 -5.58 -5.29
CA GLN A 11 4.60 -4.75 -5.74
C GLN A 11 3.62 -5.59 -6.58
N PHE A 12 4.13 -6.35 -7.55
CA PHE A 12 3.30 -7.25 -8.37
C PHE A 12 2.65 -8.35 -7.54
N LEU A 13 3.37 -8.91 -6.57
CA LEU A 13 2.86 -9.97 -5.71
C LEU A 13 1.68 -9.49 -4.86
N MET A 14 1.80 -8.34 -4.21
CA MET A 14 0.71 -7.77 -3.42
C MET A 14 -0.46 -7.31 -4.30
N ALA A 15 -0.20 -6.71 -5.47
CA ALA A 15 -1.28 -6.35 -6.41
C ALA A 15 -2.06 -7.59 -6.89
N ALA A 16 -1.40 -8.73 -7.09
CA ALA A 16 -2.08 -9.99 -7.37
C ALA A 16 -2.98 -10.43 -6.20
N TRP A 17 -2.52 -10.28 -4.95
CA TRP A 17 -3.36 -10.60 -3.77
C TRP A 17 -4.54 -9.66 -3.60
N VAL A 18 -4.37 -8.37 -3.89
CA VAL A 18 -5.48 -7.40 -3.93
C VAL A 18 -6.54 -7.83 -4.95
N LYS A 19 -6.09 -8.24 -6.15
CA LYS A 19 -6.99 -8.79 -7.18
C LYS A 19 -7.70 -10.06 -6.74
N GLU A 20 -6.99 -10.96 -6.06
CA GLU A 20 -7.59 -12.18 -5.50
C GLU A 20 -8.65 -11.89 -4.41
N ALA A 21 -8.46 -10.83 -3.64
CA ALA A 21 -9.44 -10.34 -2.67
C ALA A 21 -10.66 -9.66 -3.35
N GLY A 22 -10.65 -9.50 -4.67
CA GLY A 22 -11.76 -8.94 -5.45
C GLY A 22 -11.67 -7.45 -5.74
N PHE A 23 -10.53 -6.81 -5.50
CA PHE A 23 -10.35 -5.36 -5.70
C PHE A 23 -9.45 -5.04 -6.89
N GLY A 24 -9.70 -3.89 -7.53
CA GLY A 24 -8.77 -3.30 -8.49
C GLY A 24 -7.58 -2.62 -7.79
N SER A 25 -6.42 -2.58 -8.44
CA SER A 25 -5.28 -1.78 -7.96
C SER A 25 -4.51 -1.11 -9.09
N ILE A 26 -3.83 -0.02 -8.75
CA ILE A 26 -2.95 0.76 -9.63
C ILE A 26 -1.56 0.73 -9.02
N LEU A 27 -0.57 0.26 -9.78
CA LEU A 27 0.84 0.31 -9.38
C LEU A 27 1.39 1.72 -9.58
N GLU A 28 2.27 2.16 -8.68
CA GLU A 28 3.00 3.43 -8.79
C GLU A 28 2.08 4.64 -9.04
N GLN A 29 0.96 4.73 -8.32
CA GLN A 29 0.01 5.83 -8.48
C GLN A 29 0.62 7.16 -7.98
N ASP A 30 0.59 8.16 -8.84
CA ASP A 30 1.04 9.53 -8.52
C ASP A 30 0.01 10.25 -7.64
N PHE A 31 0.53 10.84 -6.57
CA PHE A 31 -0.11 11.78 -5.63
C PHE A 31 0.89 12.87 -5.26
N GLU A 32 1.10 13.82 -6.19
CA GLU A 32 2.16 14.83 -6.14
C GLU A 32 2.34 15.47 -4.74
N PRO A 33 3.57 15.48 -4.18
CA PRO A 33 4.87 15.14 -4.79
C PRO A 33 5.29 13.68 -4.59
N TYR A 34 4.36 12.81 -4.18
CA TYR A 34 4.65 11.43 -3.85
C TYR A 34 4.08 10.47 -4.88
N VAL A 35 4.65 9.29 -4.92
CA VAL A 35 4.09 8.13 -5.63
C VAL A 35 3.84 7.07 -4.57
N VAL A 36 2.74 6.34 -4.65
CA VAL A 36 2.50 5.19 -3.77
C VAL A 36 2.72 3.89 -4.52
N ASP A 37 3.20 2.85 -3.86
CA ASP A 37 3.58 1.60 -4.55
C ASP A 37 2.37 0.90 -5.17
N ILE A 38 1.27 0.81 -4.43
CA ILE A 38 0.01 0.21 -4.86
C ILE A 38 -1.13 1.05 -4.31
N TYR A 39 -2.07 1.46 -5.16
CA TYR A 39 -3.28 2.16 -4.74
C TYR A 39 -4.53 1.31 -5.05
N ILE A 40 -5.45 1.24 -4.10
CA ILE A 40 -6.73 0.52 -4.18
C ILE A 40 -7.86 1.56 -4.17
N PRO A 41 -8.35 1.99 -5.36
CA PRO A 41 -9.29 3.11 -5.45
C PRO A 41 -10.59 2.90 -4.68
N ASP A 42 -11.13 1.68 -4.73
CA ASP A 42 -12.41 1.34 -4.08
C ASP A 42 -12.38 1.51 -2.55
N LEU A 43 -11.18 1.49 -1.96
CA LEU A 43 -10.96 1.56 -0.53
C LEU A 43 -10.23 2.84 -0.08
N ILE A 44 -9.89 3.72 -1.04
CA ILE A 44 -9.04 4.92 -0.83
C ILE A 44 -7.81 4.56 0.02
N LEU A 45 -7.17 3.44 -0.34
CA LEU A 45 -6.10 2.80 0.42
C LEU A 45 -4.84 2.67 -0.42
N ALA A 46 -3.73 3.18 0.10
CA ALA A 46 -2.40 2.96 -0.45
C ALA A 46 -1.64 1.90 0.34
N LEU A 47 -0.91 1.05 -0.37
CA LEU A 47 0.07 0.12 0.19
C LEU A 47 1.47 0.62 -0.15
N GLU A 48 2.36 0.54 0.82
CA GLU A 48 3.77 0.94 0.72
C GLU A 48 4.67 -0.19 1.21
N ILE A 49 5.67 -0.54 0.41
CA ILE A 49 6.58 -1.66 0.68
C ILE A 49 7.93 -1.08 1.11
N ASP A 50 8.16 -1.06 2.42
CA ASP A 50 9.34 -0.42 3.01
C ASP A 50 10.57 -1.33 2.91
N GLY A 51 11.58 -0.87 2.16
CA GLY A 51 12.92 -1.46 2.15
C GLY A 51 13.68 -1.22 3.47
N PRO A 52 14.83 -1.89 3.68
CA PRO A 52 15.57 -1.84 4.95
C PRO A 52 16.15 -0.46 5.33
N TYR A 53 16.16 0.50 4.40
CA TYR A 53 16.75 1.84 4.58
C TYR A 53 15.70 2.97 4.69
N HIS A 54 14.44 2.65 4.96
CA HIS A 54 13.38 3.67 5.10
C HIS A 54 13.64 4.61 6.30
N MET A 55 13.20 5.87 6.19
CA MET A 55 13.43 6.92 7.20
C MET A 55 12.11 7.32 7.87
N THR A 56 11.86 6.84 9.09
CA THR A 56 10.58 6.98 9.81
C THR A 56 10.03 8.40 9.88
N ARG A 57 10.90 9.42 10.04
CA ARG A 57 10.43 10.82 10.06
C ARG A 57 9.91 11.29 8.70
N ARG A 58 10.57 10.92 7.60
CA ARG A 58 10.10 11.27 6.25
C ARG A 58 8.80 10.55 5.92
N ASP A 59 8.68 9.29 6.35
CA ASP A 59 7.46 8.51 6.23
C ASP A 59 6.28 9.18 6.93
N ALA A 60 6.47 9.68 8.16
CA ALA A 60 5.42 10.38 8.88
C ALA A 60 4.94 11.66 8.16
N TYR A 61 5.85 12.47 7.61
CA TYR A 61 5.47 13.66 6.84
C TYR A 61 4.75 13.31 5.54
N ARG A 62 5.23 12.28 4.83
CA ARG A 62 4.58 11.76 3.62
C ARG A 62 3.16 11.32 3.92
N ASP A 63 3.00 10.51 4.96
CA ASP A 63 1.72 9.91 5.30
C ASP A 63 0.71 10.97 5.76
N ALA A 64 1.16 11.95 6.55
CA ALA A 64 0.34 13.08 6.94
C ALA A 64 -0.11 13.91 5.73
N TYR A 65 0.78 14.13 4.77
CA TYR A 65 0.46 14.85 3.53
C TYR A 65 -0.58 14.08 2.69
N LEU A 66 -0.39 12.78 2.49
CA LEU A 66 -1.31 11.95 1.70
C LEU A 66 -2.69 11.85 2.36
N ARG A 67 -2.75 11.64 3.69
CA ARG A 67 -4.01 11.66 4.45
C ARG A 67 -4.71 13.01 4.35
N THR A 68 -3.99 14.11 4.56
CA THR A 68 -4.60 15.45 4.61
C THR A 68 -5.10 15.93 3.25
N ASN A 69 -4.32 15.69 2.18
CA ASN A 69 -4.62 16.28 0.87
C ASN A 69 -5.45 15.36 -0.03
N TYR A 70 -5.39 14.05 0.18
CA TYR A 70 -6.05 13.06 -0.68
C TYR A 70 -7.00 12.12 0.07
N ASN A 71 -7.08 12.23 1.40
CA ASN A 71 -7.89 11.34 2.25
C ASN A 71 -7.53 9.85 2.08
N ILE A 72 -6.26 9.56 1.81
CA ILE A 72 -5.77 8.20 1.57
C ILE A 72 -5.30 7.56 2.88
N GLU A 73 -5.85 6.39 3.20
CA GLU A 73 -5.30 5.55 4.25
C GLU A 73 -4.06 4.80 3.74
N ILE A 74 -3.09 4.53 4.62
CA ILE A 74 -1.77 4.02 4.20
C ILE A 74 -1.38 2.83 5.04
N TRP A 75 -1.26 1.67 4.39
CA TRP A 75 -0.72 0.46 4.99
C TRP A 75 0.72 0.23 4.56
N ARG A 76 1.61 0.11 5.54
CA ARG A 76 3.05 -0.07 5.31
C ARG A 76 3.48 -1.48 5.68
N TYR A 77 4.19 -2.13 4.77
CA TYR A 77 4.69 -3.48 4.96
C TYR A 77 6.20 -3.51 4.72
N PRO A 78 7.01 -3.95 5.70
CA PRO A 78 8.42 -4.20 5.45
C PRO A 78 8.61 -5.25 4.35
N LEU A 79 9.56 -5.03 3.44
CA LEU A 79 9.85 -5.95 2.33
C LEU A 79 9.95 -7.43 2.77
N LYS A 80 10.58 -7.67 3.93
CA LYS A 80 10.81 -9.01 4.50
C LYS A 80 9.54 -9.81 4.83
N ILE A 81 8.38 -9.16 4.96
CA ILE A 81 7.12 -9.84 5.24
C ILE A 81 6.29 -10.11 3.98
N VAL A 82 6.61 -9.47 2.85
CA VAL A 82 5.90 -9.66 1.57
C VAL A 82 6.36 -10.96 0.91
N LYS A 83 5.78 -12.07 1.36
CA LYS A 83 6.03 -13.44 0.87
C LYS A 83 4.78 -14.29 0.98
N SER A 84 4.73 -15.42 0.28
CA SER A 84 3.52 -16.25 0.17
C SER A 84 2.88 -16.65 1.51
N SER A 85 3.66 -16.80 2.58
CA SER A 85 3.13 -17.14 3.92
C SER A 85 2.28 -16.03 4.54
N PHE A 86 2.47 -14.77 4.12
CA PHE A 86 1.73 -13.61 4.62
C PHE A 86 0.43 -13.35 3.84
N LYS A 87 0.28 -13.95 2.66
CA LYS A 87 -0.85 -13.72 1.75
C LYS A 87 -2.22 -13.85 2.43
N ALA A 88 -2.45 -14.95 3.16
CA ALA A 88 -3.75 -15.22 3.78
C ALA A 88 -4.11 -14.12 4.79
N GLU A 89 -3.16 -13.76 5.66
CA GLU A 89 -3.33 -12.68 6.64
C GLU A 89 -3.59 -11.33 5.95
N PHE A 90 -2.86 -11.02 4.87
CA PHE A 90 -3.09 -9.80 4.11
C PHE A 90 -4.50 -9.74 3.51
N ILE A 91 -4.96 -10.81 2.85
CA ILE A 91 -6.29 -10.87 2.24
C ILE A 91 -7.38 -10.76 3.31
N ASP A 92 -7.26 -11.49 4.41
CA ASP A 92 -8.23 -11.45 5.52
C ASP A 92 -8.35 -10.04 6.10
N ASN A 93 -7.21 -9.36 6.30
CA ASN A 93 -7.20 -7.97 6.78
C ASN A 93 -7.83 -7.01 5.79
N LEU A 94 -7.56 -7.15 4.49
CA LEU A 94 -8.13 -6.30 3.46
C LEU A 94 -9.65 -6.46 3.36
N LEU A 95 -10.15 -7.69 3.39
CA LEU A 95 -11.59 -7.99 3.38
C LEU A 95 -12.28 -7.43 4.63
N LYS A 96 -11.66 -7.57 5.80
CA LYS A 96 -12.17 -6.99 7.03
C LYS A 96 -12.24 -5.47 6.96
N TYR A 97 -11.18 -4.82 6.49
CA TYR A 97 -11.15 -3.37 6.32
C TYR A 97 -12.24 -2.89 5.35
N ALA A 98 -12.40 -3.57 4.21
CA ALA A 98 -13.46 -3.26 3.26
C ALA A 98 -14.87 -3.39 3.89
N GLN A 99 -15.09 -4.42 4.70
CA GLN A 99 -16.36 -4.61 5.41
C GLN A 99 -16.63 -3.51 6.44
N GLU A 100 -15.59 -3.01 7.11
CA GLU A 100 -15.70 -1.88 8.04
C GLU A 100 -16.05 -0.58 7.31
N GLN A 101 -15.49 -0.33 6.13
CA GLN A 101 -15.82 0.86 5.31
C GLN A 101 -17.27 0.86 4.81
N ILE A 102 -17.86 -0.32 4.54
CA ILE A 102 -19.27 -0.43 4.13
C ILE A 102 -20.22 -0.09 5.29
N ASN A 103 -19.81 -0.38 6.52
CA ASN A 103 -20.65 -0.24 7.71
C ASN A 103 -20.51 1.13 8.42
N ALA A 104 -19.57 1.97 7.97
CA ALA A 104 -19.29 3.29 8.51
C ALA A 104 -20.18 4.38 7.87
#